data_AF-A0A183EHT0-F1
#
_entry.id   AF-A0A183EHT0-F1
#
_cell.length_a   1.000
_cell.length_b   1.000
_cell.length_c   1.000
_cell.angle_alpha   90.00
_cell.angle_beta   90.00
_cell.angle_gamma   90.00
#
_symmetry.space_group_name_H-M   'P 1'
#
loop_
_entity.id
_entity.type
_entity.pdbx_description
1 polymer ?
#
loop_
_entity_poly.entity_id
_entity_poly.type
_entity_poly.pdbx_seq_one_letter_code
_entity_poly.pdbx_strand_id
1 'polypeptide(L)'
;MDEVLIDRFGNDYRNYYHLVSQGVVLERSPHTDFIFANACRAKNYIGHEYFMYYYIERKNMIPNCRFWPHLVIYLDVPVDKCLENIRQEGNADKIAVVDRKYLQVIEDSYKDALKEFKKHSEILIYDWTQPGNVDNIIEDIEDLDLDFYEHHKSDVFATWEISNSEVEYTIARNFVTDKREAHAFAFLDLPQHECGELYQSPRELGRYIQCIHNEILKTRFVYSAVRNTGDKFGWFSKVISFTKGEPWFVC
;
A
#
# COMPACT_ATOMS: atom_id res chain seq x y z
N MET A 1 8.95 -8.57 2.84
CA MET A 1 8.54 -7.15 2.91
C MET A 1 7.91 -6.73 1.58
N ASP A 2 8.27 -7.36 0.45
CA ASP A 2 7.70 -7.07 -0.87
C ASP A 2 6.20 -7.38 -0.92
N GLU A 3 5.76 -8.48 -0.30
CA GLU A 3 4.32 -8.75 -0.14
C GLU A 3 3.59 -7.65 0.65
N VAL A 4 4.27 -6.97 1.59
CA VAL A 4 3.68 -5.87 2.36
C VAL A 4 3.58 -4.62 1.51
N LEU A 5 4.62 -4.30 0.71
CA LEU A 5 4.59 -3.19 -0.22
C LEU A 5 3.50 -3.38 -1.29
N ILE A 6 3.43 -4.59 -1.86
CA ILE A 6 2.43 -4.97 -2.87
C ILE A 6 1.02 -4.97 -2.27
N ASP A 7 0.84 -5.46 -1.04
CA ASP A 7 -0.46 -5.43 -0.36
C ASP A 7 -0.89 -3.99 -0.02
N ARG A 8 0.01 -3.17 0.51
CA ARG A 8 -0.25 -1.74 0.75
C ARG A 8 -0.61 -1.03 -0.55
N PHE A 9 0.14 -1.26 -1.62
CA PHE A 9 -0.16 -0.75 -2.96
C PHE A 9 -1.57 -1.18 -3.37
N GLY A 10 -1.90 -2.47 -3.31
CA GLY A 10 -3.22 -2.98 -3.66
C GLY A 10 -4.38 -2.49 -2.77
N ASN A 11 -4.11 -2.17 -1.50
CA ASN A 11 -5.09 -1.57 -0.58
C ASN A 11 -5.31 -0.09 -0.88
N ASP A 12 -4.26 0.64 -1.24
CA ASP A 12 -4.33 2.04 -1.64
C ASP A 12 -5.27 2.23 -2.85
N TYR A 13 -5.14 1.40 -3.89
CA TYR A 13 -6.07 1.44 -5.04
C TYR A 13 -7.51 1.10 -4.69
N ARG A 14 -7.71 0.13 -3.79
CA ARG A 14 -9.07 -0.22 -3.33
C ARG A 14 -9.71 1.00 -2.67
N ASN A 15 -8.96 1.70 -1.83
CA ASN A 15 -9.44 2.86 -1.13
C ASN A 15 -9.67 4.04 -2.08
N TYR A 16 -8.80 4.22 -3.07
CA TYR A 16 -9.02 5.22 -4.11
C TYR A 16 -10.30 4.97 -4.92
N TYR A 17 -10.65 3.71 -5.20
CA TYR A 17 -11.94 3.40 -5.83
C TYR A 17 -13.14 3.92 -5.00
N HIS A 18 -13.04 3.88 -3.67
CA HIS A 18 -14.10 4.36 -2.77
C HIS A 18 -14.16 5.90 -2.68
N LEU A 19 -13.08 6.62 -3.04
CA LEU A 19 -13.00 8.09 -3.03
C LEU A 19 -14.02 8.77 -3.97
N VAL A 20 -14.56 8.05 -4.95
CA VAL A 20 -15.57 8.57 -5.89
C VAL A 20 -16.86 9.03 -5.19
N SER A 21 -17.10 8.60 -3.95
CA SER A 21 -18.31 8.97 -3.20
C SER A 21 -18.07 9.46 -1.77
N GLN A 22 -16.94 9.14 -1.15
CA GLN A 22 -16.66 9.41 0.26
C GLN A 22 -15.17 9.64 0.49
N GLY A 23 -14.81 10.53 1.42
CA GLY A 23 -13.43 10.64 1.91
C GLY A 23 -12.96 9.34 2.57
N VAL A 24 -11.69 8.98 2.38
CA VAL A 24 -11.11 7.75 2.96
C VAL A 24 -9.90 8.10 3.82
N VAL A 25 -9.86 7.56 5.03
CA VAL A 25 -8.72 7.67 5.94
C VAL A 25 -7.85 6.41 5.80
N LEU A 26 -6.55 6.63 5.60
CA LEU A 26 -5.56 5.57 5.41
C LEU A 26 -4.59 5.51 6.57
N GLU A 27 -4.45 4.33 7.19
CA GLU A 27 -3.36 4.09 8.14
C GLU A 27 -2.07 3.77 7.38
N ARG A 28 -1.28 4.82 7.14
CA ARG A 28 -0.04 4.81 6.34
C ARG A 28 -0.32 4.52 4.85
N SER A 29 0.53 5.06 3.98
CA SER A 29 0.41 4.89 2.53
C SER A 29 1.60 4.10 1.96
N PRO A 30 1.51 3.58 0.72
CA PRO A 30 2.65 2.95 0.04
C PRO A 30 3.89 3.86 -0.03
N HIS A 31 3.68 5.18 -0.06
CA HIS A 31 4.76 6.17 -0.07
C HIS A 31 5.61 6.15 1.21
N THR A 32 5.04 5.72 2.34
CA THR A 32 5.71 5.66 3.66
C THR A 32 6.36 4.30 3.98
N ASP A 33 6.16 3.27 3.16
CA ASP A 33 6.61 1.92 3.50
C ASP A 33 8.14 1.80 3.67
N PHE A 34 8.91 2.63 2.94
CA PHE A 34 10.38 2.61 2.96
C PHE A 34 10.97 2.90 4.33
N ILE A 35 10.21 3.55 5.21
CA ILE A 35 10.58 3.82 6.60
C ILE A 35 10.88 2.52 7.33
N PHE A 36 10.05 1.49 7.11
CA PHE A 36 10.23 0.18 7.73
C PHE A 36 11.37 -0.61 7.08
N ALA A 37 11.54 -0.49 5.76
CA ALA A 37 12.69 -1.08 5.06
C ALA A 37 14.01 -0.52 5.62
N ASN A 38 14.11 0.80 5.82
CA ASN A 38 15.27 1.47 6.43
C ASN A 38 15.53 0.98 7.85
N ALA A 39 14.48 0.91 8.68
CA ALA A 39 14.60 0.45 10.06
C ALA A 39 15.06 -1.02 10.14
N CYS A 40 14.51 -1.89 9.30
CA CYS A 40 14.91 -3.30 9.19
C CYS A 40 16.36 -3.44 8.68
N ARG A 41 16.78 -2.62 7.71
CA ARG A 41 18.16 -2.60 7.23
C ARG A 41 19.13 -2.14 8.31
N ALA A 42 18.76 -1.14 9.11
CA ALA A 42 19.57 -0.62 10.21
C ALA A 42 19.77 -1.63 11.35
N LYS A 43 18.85 -2.59 11.47
CA LYS A 43 18.92 -3.73 12.40
C LYS A 43 19.50 -5.00 11.77
N ASN A 44 19.86 -4.96 10.49
CA ASN A 44 20.31 -6.12 9.70
C ASN A 44 19.29 -7.28 9.70
N TYR A 45 17.99 -6.97 9.74
CA TYR A 45 16.94 -7.98 9.56
C TYR A 45 16.74 -8.40 8.10
N ILE A 46 17.20 -7.56 7.17
CA ILE A 46 17.16 -7.82 5.73
C ILE A 46 18.56 -7.70 5.16
N GLY A 47 18.87 -8.51 4.14
CA GLY A 47 20.12 -8.46 3.39
C GLY A 47 20.28 -7.14 2.63
N HIS A 48 21.51 -6.87 2.19
CA HIS A 48 21.79 -5.67 1.43
C HIS A 48 21.19 -5.75 0.02
N GLU A 49 21.25 -6.94 -0.58
CA GLU A 49 20.71 -7.32 -1.87
C GLU A 49 19.20 -7.09 -1.90
N TYR A 50 18.50 -7.61 -0.89
CA TYR A 50 17.07 -7.39 -0.71
C TYR A 50 16.73 -5.90 -0.59
N PHE A 51 17.47 -5.16 0.23
CA PHE A 51 17.25 -3.74 0.43
C PHE A 51 17.45 -2.92 -0.86
N MET A 52 18.45 -3.26 -1.68
CA MET A 52 18.65 -2.65 -2.99
C MET A 52 17.50 -2.96 -3.93
N TYR A 53 17.05 -4.22 -3.95
CA TYR A 53 15.91 -4.64 -4.77
C TYR A 53 14.63 -3.88 -4.39
N TYR A 54 14.32 -3.78 -3.10
CA TYR A 54 13.19 -2.99 -2.58
C TYR A 54 13.16 -1.56 -3.12
N TYR A 55 14.30 -0.86 -3.16
CA TYR A 55 14.36 0.50 -3.70
C TYR A 55 14.18 0.56 -5.23
N ILE A 56 14.56 -0.50 -5.95
CA ILE A 56 14.24 -0.65 -7.38
C ILE A 56 12.73 -0.83 -7.55
N GLU A 57 12.10 -1.69 -6.77
CA GLU A 57 10.64 -1.87 -6.79
C GLU A 57 9.91 -0.56 -6.46
N ARG A 58 10.27 0.10 -5.36
CA ARG A 58 9.70 1.38 -4.96
C ARG A 58 9.82 2.42 -6.08
N LYS A 59 10.98 2.52 -6.72
CA LYS A 59 11.22 3.49 -7.79
C LYS A 59 10.28 3.26 -9.00
N ASN A 60 9.96 2.01 -9.31
CA ASN A 60 9.02 1.67 -10.39
C ASN A 60 7.56 1.81 -9.96
N MET A 61 7.27 1.52 -8.69
CA MET A 61 5.92 1.55 -8.14
C MET A 61 5.39 2.97 -7.86
N ILE A 62 6.22 3.87 -7.33
CA ILE A 62 5.78 5.23 -6.93
C ILE A 62 5.15 6.03 -8.09
N PRO A 63 5.70 6.04 -9.32
CA PRO A 63 5.04 6.70 -10.46
C PRO A 63 3.68 6.11 -10.83
N ASN A 64 3.44 4.84 -10.49
CA ASN A 64 2.16 4.19 -10.72
C ASN A 64 1.13 4.54 -9.63
N CYS A 65 1.57 4.91 -8.41
CA CYS A 65 0.71 5.54 -7.40
C CYS A 65 0.28 6.94 -7.86
N ARG A 66 -0.75 6.96 -8.70
CA ARG A 66 -1.20 8.14 -9.44
C ARG A 66 -1.70 9.27 -8.55
N PHE A 67 -2.13 8.94 -7.33
CA PHE A 67 -2.76 9.88 -6.41
C PHE A 67 -1.99 9.96 -5.11
N TRP A 68 -1.60 11.17 -4.75
CA TRP A 68 -1.03 11.45 -3.44
C TRP A 68 -2.15 11.79 -2.45
N PRO A 69 -2.01 11.49 -1.15
CA PRO A 69 -2.99 11.91 -0.16
C PRO A 69 -3.20 13.44 -0.21
N HIS A 70 -4.43 13.91 -0.03
CA HIS A 70 -4.68 15.37 0.07
C HIS A 70 -4.12 15.94 1.37
N LEU A 71 -4.34 15.22 2.46
CA LEU A 71 -3.94 15.59 3.79
C LEU A 71 -3.10 14.48 4.42
N VAL A 72 -1.98 14.85 5.03
CA VAL A 72 -1.14 13.97 5.84
C VAL A 72 -1.15 14.48 7.28
N ILE A 73 -1.63 13.65 8.19
CA ILE A 73 -1.62 13.94 9.63
C ILE A 73 -0.44 13.20 10.24
N TYR A 74 0.53 13.94 10.75
CA TYR A 74 1.72 13.41 11.41
C TYR A 74 1.61 13.62 12.93
N LEU A 75 1.63 12.51 13.66
CA LEU A 75 1.59 12.49 15.12
C LEU A 75 3.02 12.35 15.65
N ASP A 76 3.57 13.44 16.18
CA ASP A 76 4.92 13.49 16.70
C ASP A 76 4.97 12.93 18.12
N VAL A 77 5.71 11.85 18.33
CA VAL A 77 5.87 11.19 19.64
C VAL A 77 7.35 10.89 19.84
N PRO A 78 7.98 11.34 20.94
CA PRO A 78 9.38 11.08 21.18
C PRO A 78 9.64 9.57 21.36
N VAL A 79 10.77 9.10 20.84
CA VAL A 79 11.15 7.67 20.83
C VAL A 79 11.08 7.04 22.22
N ASP A 80 11.53 7.75 23.25
CA ASP A 80 11.52 7.25 24.62
C ASP A 80 10.09 6.99 25.11
N LYS A 81 9.13 7.83 24.71
CA LYS A 81 7.71 7.64 25.03
C LYS A 81 7.09 6.48 24.26
N CYS A 82 7.45 6.32 22.98
CA CYS A 82 7.05 5.15 22.19
C CYS A 82 7.52 3.84 22.84
N LEU A 83 8.74 3.79 23.35
CA LEU A 83 9.26 2.61 24.06
C LEU A 83 8.49 2.32 25.35
N GLU A 84 8.14 3.36 26.13
CA GLU A 84 7.28 3.19 27.30
C GLU A 84 5.92 2.60 26.93
N ASN A 85 5.26 3.15 25.89
CA ASN A 85 3.95 2.71 25.44
C ASN A 85 3.96 1.26 24.95
N ILE A 86 4.99 0.85 24.19
CA ILE A 86 5.15 -0.53 23.72
C ILE A 86 5.36 -1.50 24.89
N ARG A 87 6.12 -1.09 25.91
CA ARG A 87 6.29 -1.89 27.14
C ARG A 87 4.99 -2.02 27.92
N GLN A 88 4.18 -0.97 27.96
CA GLN A 88 2.86 -0.98 28.60
C GLN A 88 1.84 -1.84 27.86
N GLU A 89 1.92 -1.93 26.53
CA GLU A 89 1.08 -2.82 25.71
C GLU A 89 1.26 -4.31 26.10
N GLY A 90 2.44 -4.68 26.62
CA GLY A 90 2.70 -6.02 27.17
C GLY A 90 2.89 -7.13 26.13
N ASN A 91 3.02 -6.79 24.85
CA ASN A 91 3.29 -7.77 23.80
C ASN A 91 4.78 -8.17 23.79
N ALA A 92 5.06 -9.38 24.28
CA ALA A 92 6.43 -9.89 24.44
C ALA A 92 7.22 -9.92 23.11
N ASP A 93 6.58 -10.29 22.00
CA ASP A 93 7.24 -10.38 20.69
C ASP A 93 7.62 -8.98 20.17
N LYS A 94 6.72 -8.00 20.31
CA LYS A 94 7.03 -6.60 19.94
C LYS A 94 8.17 -6.04 20.79
N ILE A 95 8.14 -6.27 22.10
CA ILE A 95 9.16 -5.76 23.03
C ILE A 95 10.54 -6.38 22.73
N ALA A 96 10.59 -7.64 22.30
CA ALA A 96 11.84 -8.32 21.97
C ALA A 96 12.50 -7.77 20.70
N VAL A 97 11.71 -7.30 19.73
CA VAL A 97 12.19 -6.84 18.42
C VAL A 97 12.46 -5.34 18.39
N VAL A 98 11.58 -4.54 19.00
CA VAL A 98 11.62 -3.08 18.89
C VAL A 98 12.57 -2.49 19.92
N ASP A 99 13.68 -1.92 19.44
CA ASP A 99 14.65 -1.20 20.26
C ASP A 99 14.70 0.30 19.93
N ARG A 100 15.44 1.05 20.75
CA ARG A 100 15.62 2.49 20.56
C ARG A 100 16.19 2.83 19.19
N LYS A 101 17.16 2.04 18.69
CA LYS A 101 17.78 2.27 17.39
C LYS A 101 16.76 2.11 16.26
N TYR A 102 15.94 1.07 16.29
CA TYR A 102 14.89 0.83 15.31
C TYR A 102 13.90 2.00 15.26
N LEU A 103 13.41 2.45 16.42
CA LEU A 103 12.48 3.58 16.49
C LEU A 103 13.11 4.92 16.08
N GLN A 104 14.38 5.15 16.40
CA GLN A 104 15.08 6.36 15.96
C GLN A 104 15.18 6.44 14.43
N VAL A 105 15.51 5.31 13.78
CA VAL A 105 15.58 5.25 12.31
C VAL A 105 14.20 5.46 11.68
N ILE A 106 13.14 4.97 12.33
CA ILE A 106 11.76 5.24 11.91
C ILE A 106 11.46 6.74 11.98
N GLU A 107 11.75 7.39 13.11
CA GLU A 107 11.54 8.84 13.29
C GLU A 107 12.27 9.66 12.22
N ASP A 108 13.56 9.34 11.99
CA ASP A 108 14.39 10.02 10.99
C ASP A 108 13.84 9.80 9.58
N SER A 109 13.41 8.58 9.25
CA SER A 109 12.85 8.26 7.93
C SER A 109 11.47 8.90 7.72
N TYR A 110 10.65 9.07 8.76
CA TYR A 110 9.40 9.84 8.66
C TYR A 110 9.67 11.30 8.31
N LYS A 111 10.69 11.93 8.90
CA LYS A 111 11.09 13.30 8.55
C LYS A 111 11.48 13.41 7.07
N ASP A 112 12.09 12.37 6.50
CA ASP A 112 12.37 12.32 5.07
C ASP A 112 11.11 12.13 4.23
N ALA A 113 10.16 11.29 4.66
CA ALA A 113 8.87 11.13 4.00
C ALA A 113 8.07 12.44 3.98
N LEU A 114 8.06 13.19 5.08
CA LEU A 114 7.38 14.50 5.17
C LEU A 114 7.93 15.51 4.16
N LYS A 115 9.23 15.45 3.83
CA LYS A 115 9.82 16.29 2.78
C LYS A 115 9.28 15.94 1.39
N GLU A 116 8.97 14.66 1.15
CA GLU A 116 8.35 14.19 -0.09
C GLU A 116 6.89 14.64 -0.15
N PHE A 117 6.12 14.43 0.93
CA PHE A 117 4.71 14.86 1.01
C PHE A 117 4.52 16.37 0.92
N LYS A 118 5.45 17.17 1.45
CA LYS A 118 5.34 18.64 1.42
C LYS A 118 5.20 19.21 0.00
N LYS A 119 5.61 18.46 -1.03
CA LYS A 119 5.48 18.85 -2.43
C LYS A 119 4.12 18.53 -3.04
N HIS A 120 3.36 17.63 -2.43
CA HIS A 120 2.17 17.01 -3.04
C HIS A 120 0.92 17.09 -2.16
N SER A 121 1.08 17.30 -0.86
CA SER A 121 0.02 17.18 0.16
C SER A 121 0.13 18.29 1.19
N GLU A 122 -1.01 18.68 1.76
CA GLU A 122 -1.04 19.47 2.99
C GLU A 122 -0.69 18.60 4.20
N ILE A 123 0.01 19.17 5.17
CA ILE A 123 0.55 18.43 6.32
C ILE A 123 0.14 19.12 7.62
N LEU A 124 -0.54 18.38 8.48
CA LEU A 124 -0.82 18.78 9.86
C LEU A 124 0.07 17.97 10.81
N ILE A 125 0.75 18.68 11.72
CA ILE A 125 1.69 18.08 12.68
C ILE A 125 1.15 18.34 14.09
N TYR A 126 0.96 17.26 14.85
CA TYR A 126 0.49 17.32 16.23
C TYR A 126 1.52 16.72 17.17
N ASP A 127 1.82 17.42 18.28
CA ASP A 127 2.50 16.79 19.41
C ASP A 127 1.53 15.79 20.05
N TRP A 128 1.89 14.51 19.99
CA TRP A 128 1.09 13.40 20.50
C TRP A 128 1.77 12.69 21.66
N THR A 129 2.65 13.40 22.38
CA THR A 129 3.31 12.89 23.60
C THR A 129 2.31 12.42 24.66
N GLN A 130 1.16 13.10 24.72
CA GLN A 130 -0.03 12.64 25.44
C GLN A 130 -1.18 12.55 24.43
N PRO A 131 -2.07 11.56 24.52
CA PRO A 131 -3.21 11.47 23.61
C PRO A 131 -4.03 12.75 23.71
N GLY A 132 -4.05 13.51 22.61
CA GLY A 132 -4.72 14.80 22.50
C GLY A 132 -6.23 14.64 22.30
N ASN A 133 -6.93 15.78 22.25
CA ASN A 133 -8.34 15.79 21.90
C ASN A 133 -8.52 15.56 20.40
N VAL A 134 -9.26 14.53 20.02
CA VAL A 134 -9.57 14.21 18.62
C VAL A 134 -10.46 15.30 18.00
N ASP A 135 -11.31 15.94 18.78
CA ASP A 135 -12.22 16.98 18.28
C ASP A 135 -11.44 18.17 17.69
N ASN A 136 -10.32 18.55 18.31
CA ASN A 136 -9.48 19.63 17.80
C ASN A 136 -8.87 19.29 16.42
N ILE A 137 -8.50 18.03 16.20
CA ILE A 137 -8.01 17.58 14.88
C ILE A 137 -9.13 17.67 13.85
N ILE A 138 -10.36 17.32 14.23
CA ILE A 138 -11.52 17.39 13.34
C ILE A 138 -11.81 18.85 12.98
N GLU A 139 -11.81 19.76 13.96
CA GLU A 139 -11.98 21.20 13.71
C GLU A 139 -10.92 21.73 12.74
N ASP A 140 -9.64 21.39 12.94
CA ASP A 140 -8.56 21.78 12.02
C ASP A 140 -8.74 21.21 10.60
N ILE A 141 -9.30 20.00 10.46
CA ILE A 141 -9.59 19.38 9.16
C ILE A 141 -10.77 20.09 8.48
N GLU A 142 -11.81 20.44 9.24
CA GLU A 142 -13.00 21.15 8.72
C GLU A 142 -12.67 22.58 8.29
N ASP A 143 -11.75 23.24 8.98
CA ASP A 143 -11.24 24.57 8.63
C ASP A 143 -10.31 24.55 7.40
N LEU A 144 -9.81 23.37 7.01
CA LEU A 144 -8.89 23.23 5.89
C LEU A 144 -9.63 23.30 4.54
N ASP A 145 -9.33 24.33 3.77
CA ASP A 145 -9.87 24.47 2.42
C ASP A 145 -9.12 23.61 1.39
N LEU A 146 -9.65 22.41 1.17
CA LEU A 146 -9.17 21.47 0.16
C LEU A 146 -9.91 21.59 -1.19
N ASP A 147 -11.01 22.34 -1.26
CA ASP A 147 -11.89 22.42 -2.43
C ASP A 147 -11.46 23.53 -3.41
N PHE A 148 -10.91 24.65 -2.92
CA PHE A 148 -10.57 25.81 -3.75
C PHE A 148 -9.10 25.79 -4.22
N TYR A 149 -8.83 25.00 -5.26
CA TYR A 149 -7.50 24.77 -5.84
C TYR A 149 -6.85 26.00 -6.53
N GLU A 150 -7.62 26.98 -7.01
CA GLU A 150 -7.09 28.15 -7.75
C GLU A 150 -6.21 29.10 -6.89
N HIS A 151 -6.25 28.97 -5.56
CA HIS A 151 -5.51 29.82 -4.63
C HIS A 151 -4.25 29.16 -4.03
N HIS A 152 -4.03 27.87 -4.27
CA HIS A 152 -2.85 27.15 -3.81
C HIS A 152 -1.66 27.44 -4.72
N LYS A 153 -0.83 28.39 -4.29
CA LYS A 153 0.45 28.75 -4.90
C LYS A 153 1.47 27.58 -4.84
N SER A 154 1.36 26.50 -5.63
CA SER A 154 2.46 25.57 -5.99
C SER A 154 1.95 24.28 -6.65
N ASP A 155 2.86 23.42 -7.10
CA ASP A 155 2.65 22.03 -7.58
C ASP A 155 1.93 21.08 -6.59
N VAL A 156 1.48 21.57 -5.43
CA VAL A 156 0.73 20.79 -4.42
C VAL A 156 -0.63 20.43 -5.02
N PHE A 157 -0.99 19.14 -4.93
CA PHE A 157 -2.15 18.54 -5.62
C PHE A 157 -2.10 18.46 -7.15
N ALA A 158 -0.98 18.76 -7.81
CA ALA A 158 -0.87 18.63 -9.28
C ALA A 158 -1.20 17.20 -9.79
N THR A 159 -1.05 16.17 -8.95
CA THR A 159 -1.42 14.79 -9.28
C THR A 159 -2.93 14.55 -9.35
N TRP A 160 -3.72 15.40 -8.73
CA TRP A 160 -5.18 15.41 -8.79
C TRP A 160 -5.73 16.27 -9.93
N GLU A 161 -4.90 17.15 -10.50
CA GLU A 161 -5.18 17.88 -11.75
C GLU A 161 -5.03 16.95 -12.95
N ILE A 162 -5.87 15.92 -12.98
CA ILE A 162 -6.14 15.18 -14.20
C ILE A 162 -6.86 16.16 -15.12
N SER A 163 -6.52 16.22 -16.41
CA SER A 163 -7.14 17.18 -17.30
C SER A 163 -8.67 17.05 -17.18
N ASN A 164 -9.41 18.16 -17.25
CA ASN A 164 -10.87 18.21 -17.07
C ASN A 164 -11.68 17.35 -18.07
N SER A 165 -11.03 16.40 -18.74
CA SER A 165 -11.57 15.36 -19.58
C SER A 165 -12.08 14.18 -18.75
N GLU A 166 -13.38 13.89 -18.90
CA GLU A 166 -14.03 12.69 -18.37
C GLU A 166 -13.31 11.37 -18.75
N VAL A 167 -12.64 11.36 -19.91
CA VAL A 167 -11.89 10.21 -20.39
C VAL A 167 -10.71 9.90 -19.46
N GLU A 168 -9.99 10.90 -18.97
CA GLU A 168 -8.82 10.65 -18.13
C GLU A 168 -9.22 10.16 -16.73
N TYR A 169 -10.29 10.72 -16.16
CA TYR A 169 -10.88 10.17 -14.92
C TYR A 169 -11.36 8.73 -15.12
N THR A 170 -11.92 8.41 -16.29
CA THR A 170 -12.32 7.03 -16.62
C THR A 170 -11.11 6.09 -16.71
N ILE A 171 -10.00 6.53 -17.34
CA ILE A 171 -8.77 5.75 -17.42
C ILE A 171 -8.19 5.52 -16.02
N ALA A 172 -8.11 6.56 -15.20
CA ALA A 172 -7.64 6.44 -13.82
C ALA A 172 -8.53 5.50 -12.99
N ARG A 173 -9.85 5.60 -13.15
CA ARG A 173 -10.81 4.70 -12.50
C ARG A 173 -10.64 3.24 -12.95
N ASN A 174 -10.39 3.00 -14.23
CA ASN A 174 -10.14 1.64 -14.72
C ASN A 174 -8.84 1.08 -14.12
N PHE A 175 -7.79 1.91 -14.08
CA PHE A 175 -6.49 1.53 -13.53
C PHE A 175 -6.58 1.13 -12.05
N VAL A 176 -7.31 1.88 -11.22
CA VAL A 176 -7.49 1.57 -9.79
C VAL A 176 -8.43 0.40 -9.53
N THR A 177 -9.33 0.09 -10.47
CA THR A 177 -10.32 -0.98 -10.33
C THR A 177 -9.70 -2.35 -10.66
N ASP A 178 -8.85 -2.45 -11.69
CA ASP A 178 -8.15 -3.68 -12.02
C ASP A 178 -6.76 -3.74 -11.35
N LYS A 179 -6.73 -4.33 -10.15
CA LYS A 179 -5.48 -4.55 -9.39
C LYS A 179 -4.38 -5.25 -10.20
N ARG A 180 -4.74 -6.06 -11.22
CA ARG A 180 -3.76 -6.81 -12.01
C ARG A 180 -3.03 -5.94 -13.00
N GLU A 181 -3.74 -5.02 -13.66
CA GLU A 181 -3.12 -4.08 -14.58
C GLU A 181 -2.19 -3.14 -13.80
N ALA A 182 -2.67 -2.56 -12.69
CA ALA A 182 -1.84 -1.75 -11.81
C ALA A 182 -0.59 -2.50 -11.31
N HIS A 183 -0.74 -3.77 -10.90
CA HIS A 183 0.39 -4.60 -10.49
C HIS A 183 1.35 -4.91 -11.65
N ALA A 184 0.84 -5.23 -12.85
CA ALA A 184 1.68 -5.49 -14.00
C ALA A 184 2.49 -4.25 -14.39
N PHE A 185 1.86 -3.07 -14.44
CA PHE A 185 2.56 -1.82 -14.74
C PHE A 185 3.61 -1.44 -13.69
N ALA A 186 3.37 -1.74 -12.41
CA ALA A 186 4.30 -1.43 -11.34
C ALA A 186 5.47 -2.42 -11.21
N PHE A 187 5.26 -3.70 -11.52
CA PHE A 187 6.20 -4.76 -11.12
C PHE A 187 6.62 -5.75 -12.24
N LEU A 188 5.97 -5.77 -13.42
CA LEU A 188 6.23 -6.81 -14.43
C LEU A 188 7.63 -6.74 -15.05
N ASP A 189 8.17 -5.53 -15.24
CA ASP A 189 9.44 -5.28 -15.94
C ASP A 189 10.63 -5.09 -14.98
N LEU A 190 10.49 -5.58 -13.74
CA LEU A 190 11.56 -5.52 -12.76
C LEU A 190 12.70 -6.47 -13.17
N PRO A 191 13.97 -6.04 -13.02
CA PRO A 191 15.10 -6.89 -13.32
C PRO A 191 15.05 -8.13 -12.42
N GLN A 192 15.27 -9.31 -13.01
CA GLN A 192 15.45 -10.53 -12.24
C GLN A 192 16.70 -10.37 -11.39
N HIS A 193 16.50 -10.20 -10.08
CA HIS A 193 17.58 -10.07 -9.12
C HIS A 193 17.69 -11.36 -8.32
N GLU A 194 18.90 -11.90 -8.22
CA GLU A 194 19.16 -13.05 -7.36
C GLU A 194 19.17 -12.59 -5.90
N CYS A 195 17.99 -12.47 -5.30
CA CYS A 195 17.81 -12.24 -3.88
C CYS A 195 17.33 -13.55 -3.22
N GLY A 196 18.15 -14.13 -2.35
CA GLY A 196 17.85 -15.40 -1.71
C GLY A 196 16.61 -15.33 -0.83
N GLU A 197 16.33 -14.18 -0.21
CA GLU A 197 15.13 -13.95 0.60
C GLU A 197 13.82 -13.97 -0.20
N LEU A 198 13.89 -13.71 -1.51
CA LEU A 198 12.75 -13.71 -2.41
C LEU A 198 12.63 -14.97 -3.25
N TYR A 199 13.63 -15.85 -3.17
CA TYR A 199 13.65 -17.07 -3.94
C TYR A 199 12.57 -18.04 -3.44
N GLN A 200 11.59 -18.31 -4.31
CA GLN A 200 10.61 -19.36 -4.11
C GLN A 200 10.95 -20.54 -5.01
N SER A 201 11.13 -21.73 -4.44
CA SER A 201 11.38 -22.90 -5.27
C SER A 201 10.13 -23.25 -6.10
N PRO A 202 10.26 -23.63 -7.38
CA PRO A 202 9.11 -24.02 -8.21
C PRO A 202 8.28 -25.15 -7.60
N ARG A 203 8.93 -26.03 -6.81
CA ARG A 203 8.28 -27.13 -6.11
C ARG A 203 7.40 -26.63 -4.97
N GLU A 204 7.88 -25.68 -4.17
CA GLU A 204 7.10 -25.09 -3.08
C GLU A 204 5.95 -24.26 -3.62
N LEU A 205 6.18 -23.46 -4.66
CA LEU A 205 5.13 -22.71 -5.34
C LEU A 205 4.04 -23.64 -5.88
N GLY A 206 4.42 -24.74 -6.53
CA GLY A 206 3.46 -25.74 -7.00
C GLY A 206 2.64 -26.38 -5.87
N ARG A 207 3.26 -26.69 -4.73
CA ARG A 207 2.57 -27.21 -3.54
C ARG A 207 1.64 -26.18 -2.91
N TYR A 208 2.08 -24.93 -2.80
CA TYR A 208 1.27 -23.82 -2.32
C TYR A 208 0.01 -23.67 -3.17
N ILE A 209 0.16 -23.57 -4.49
CA ILE A 209 -0.97 -23.46 -5.44
C ILE A 209 -1.94 -24.64 -5.31
N GLN A 210 -1.42 -25.86 -5.14
CA GLN A 210 -2.27 -27.04 -4.92
C GLN A 210 -3.04 -26.96 -3.60
N CYS A 211 -2.40 -26.52 -2.52
CA CYS A 211 -3.05 -26.34 -1.22
C CYS A 211 -4.16 -25.28 -1.29
N ILE A 212 -3.89 -24.13 -1.90
CA ILE A 212 -4.89 -23.07 -2.11
C ILE A 212 -6.13 -23.64 -2.83
N HIS A 213 -5.94 -24.36 -3.93
CA HIS A 213 -7.06 -24.89 -4.71
C HIS A 213 -7.81 -26.02 -4.02
N ASN A 214 -7.10 -26.95 -3.38
CA ASN A 214 -7.71 -28.17 -2.86
C ASN A 214 -8.29 -27.98 -1.45
N GLU A 215 -7.60 -27.24 -0.58
CA GLU A 215 -7.94 -27.13 0.85
C GLU A 215 -8.69 -25.84 1.19
N ILE A 216 -8.25 -24.70 0.64
CA ILE A 216 -8.79 -23.38 0.99
C ILE A 216 -10.00 -23.04 0.11
N LEU A 217 -9.75 -22.87 -1.19
CA LEU A 217 -10.80 -22.53 -2.15
C LEU A 217 -11.71 -23.72 -2.44
N LYS A 218 -11.19 -24.96 -2.26
CA LYS A 218 -11.87 -26.23 -2.58
C LYS A 218 -12.42 -26.28 -4.01
N THR A 219 -11.86 -25.45 -4.87
CA THR A 219 -12.19 -25.34 -6.29
C THR A 219 -10.93 -24.97 -7.05
N ARG A 220 -10.81 -25.51 -8.26
CA ARG A 220 -9.75 -25.16 -9.21
C ARG A 220 -10.19 -24.04 -10.15
N PHE A 221 -11.42 -23.55 -9.98
CA PHE A 221 -12.07 -22.65 -10.93
C PHE A 221 -12.15 -21.22 -10.41
N VAL A 222 -12.27 -20.27 -11.33
CA VAL A 222 -12.34 -18.84 -11.03
C VAL A 222 -13.60 -18.56 -10.20
N TYR A 223 -13.52 -17.58 -9.30
CA TYR A 223 -14.68 -17.02 -8.62
C TYR A 223 -15.68 -16.52 -9.69
N SER A 224 -16.91 -17.04 -9.73
CA SER A 224 -17.95 -16.92 -10.79
C SER A 224 -18.08 -18.11 -11.77
N ALA A 225 -17.10 -19.00 -11.86
CA ALA A 225 -17.11 -20.13 -12.80
C ALA A 225 -17.28 -21.49 -12.09
N VAL A 226 -17.93 -21.52 -10.92
CA VAL A 226 -18.12 -22.74 -10.13
C VAL A 226 -19.57 -23.22 -10.28
N ARG A 227 -19.76 -24.39 -10.88
CA ARG A 227 -21.12 -24.90 -11.20
C ARG A 227 -21.99 -25.13 -9.97
N ASN A 228 -21.38 -25.48 -8.84
CA ASN A 228 -22.09 -25.91 -7.63
C ASN A 228 -22.48 -24.77 -6.69
N THR A 229 -22.04 -23.52 -6.93
CA THR A 229 -22.36 -22.34 -6.10
C THR A 229 -23.55 -21.54 -6.63
N GLY A 230 -24.16 -21.95 -7.75
CA GLY A 230 -25.28 -21.23 -8.36
C GLY A 230 -24.87 -20.04 -9.23
N ASP A 231 -23.58 -19.93 -9.57
CA ASP A 231 -23.05 -18.85 -10.39
C ASP A 231 -23.60 -18.91 -11.82
N LYS A 232 -24.06 -17.77 -12.33
CA LYS A 232 -24.50 -17.60 -13.72
C LYS A 232 -23.38 -16.92 -14.49
N PHE A 233 -22.57 -17.69 -15.22
CA PHE A 233 -21.42 -17.16 -15.94
C PHE A 233 -21.80 -16.61 -17.31
N GLY A 234 -21.25 -15.44 -17.67
CA GLY A 234 -21.39 -14.82 -18.99
C GLY A 234 -20.24 -15.18 -19.93
N TRP A 235 -20.46 -15.10 -21.24
CA TRP A 235 -19.49 -15.54 -22.28
C TRP A 235 -18.13 -14.81 -22.26
N PHE A 236 -18.01 -13.70 -21.52
CA PHE A 236 -16.84 -12.82 -21.50
C PHE A 236 -16.07 -12.77 -20.17
N SER A 237 -16.38 -13.63 -19.19
CA SER A 237 -15.69 -13.53 -17.89
C SER A 237 -14.24 -14.01 -18.00
N LYS A 238 -13.30 -13.10 -17.72
CA LYS A 238 -11.84 -13.29 -17.87
C LYS A 238 -11.33 -14.39 -16.92
N VAL A 239 -10.73 -15.46 -17.46
CA VAL A 239 -10.08 -16.55 -16.71
C VAL A 239 -8.57 -16.38 -16.78
N ILE A 240 -7.88 -15.77 -15.80
CA ILE A 240 -6.40 -15.83 -15.76
C ILE A 240 -5.81 -15.61 -14.35
N SER A 241 -5.11 -16.64 -13.84
CA SER A 241 -3.63 -16.71 -13.65
C SER A 241 -3.22 -17.93 -12.80
N PHE A 242 -4.14 -18.44 -11.97
CA PHE A 242 -3.98 -19.71 -11.23
C PHE A 242 -5.19 -20.64 -11.31
N THR A 243 -6.34 -20.12 -11.72
CA THR A 243 -7.62 -20.83 -11.82
C THR A 243 -7.95 -21.16 -13.27
N LYS A 244 -8.52 -22.35 -13.49
CA LYS A 244 -9.00 -22.81 -14.81
C LYS A 244 -10.49 -22.48 -14.98
N GLY A 245 -11.01 -22.49 -16.21
CA GLY A 245 -12.44 -22.71 -16.42
C GLY A 245 -12.77 -24.18 -16.18
N GLU A 246 -13.99 -24.51 -15.74
CA GLU A 246 -14.47 -25.92 -15.75
C GLU A 246 -14.40 -26.54 -17.17
N PRO A 247 -14.29 -27.87 -17.32
CA PRO A 247 -14.20 -28.51 -18.62
C PRO A 247 -15.42 -28.34 -19.54
N TRP A 248 -16.60 -27.98 -19.01
CA TRP A 248 -17.78 -27.66 -19.85
C TRP A 248 -17.66 -26.28 -20.51
N PHE A 249 -16.72 -25.45 -20.04
CA PHE A 249 -16.27 -24.27 -20.75
C PHE A 249 -15.34 -24.75 -21.87
N VAL A 250 -15.88 -24.82 -23.08
CA VAL A 250 -15.11 -24.95 -24.31
C VAL A 250 -14.93 -23.54 -24.86
N CYS A 251 -13.71 -23.02 -24.75
CA CYS A 251 -13.18 -22.05 -25.72
C CYS A 251 -12.04 -22.77 -26.45
#